data_AF-A0A5C8IQA2-F1
#
_entry.id   AF-A0A5C8IQA2-F1
#
_cell.length_a   1.000
_cell.length_b   1.000
_cell.length_c   1.000
_cell.angle_alpha   90.00
_cell.angle_beta   90.00
_cell.angle_gamma   90.00
#
_symmetry.space_group_name_H-M   'P 1'
#
loop_
_entity.id
_entity.type
_entity.pdbx_description
1 polymer ?
#
loop_
_entity_poly.entity_id
_entity_poly.type
_entity_poly.pdbx_seq_one_letter_code
_entity_poly.pdbx_strand_id
1 'polypeptide(L)'
;MSSANDLPATDARARRAERLAVAQALPGVALDWAAIDACPAWLARSPAERELLCAHAGAWWLAASLRACIDGKRLTRVCEMLGEPRLNALREAPAIARAEALGQAPSSLLPSADDMPHHLLACGRALLGWSLPARARAPVLAAMGWAADDSHHAVFDAHADWAHQALEAALSDTAPAPTAADDGVVPELAQATDQLPDGAAPTE
;
A
#
# COMPACT_ATOMS: atom_id res chain seq x y z
N MET A 1 -30.64 -3.61 32.36
CA MET A 1 -30.30 -2.23 31.96
C MET A 1 -28.86 -1.94 32.37
N SER A 2 -27.89 -2.16 31.47
CA SER A 2 -26.50 -1.68 31.61
C SER A 2 -25.75 -2.00 30.33
N SER A 3 -25.55 -1.01 29.47
CA SER A 3 -24.62 -1.04 28.31
C SER A 3 -24.44 0.37 27.74
N ALA A 4 -24.16 1.36 28.60
CA ALA A 4 -23.95 2.75 28.14
C ALA A 4 -22.54 3.30 28.47
N ASN A 5 -21.64 2.49 29.05
CA ASN A 5 -20.39 3.01 29.62
C ASN A 5 -19.08 2.44 29.04
N ASP A 6 -19.12 1.53 28.07
CA ASP A 6 -17.91 0.87 27.53
C ASP A 6 -17.29 1.54 26.29
N LEU A 7 -18.00 2.46 25.64
CA LEU A 7 -17.54 3.12 24.42
C LEU A 7 -16.36 4.11 24.64
N PRO A 8 -16.42 5.07 25.61
CA PRO A 8 -15.36 6.08 25.74
C PRO A 8 -14.04 5.50 26.28
N ALA A 9 -14.09 4.45 27.10
CA ALA A 9 -12.90 3.81 27.66
C ALA A 9 -12.17 2.92 26.62
N THR A 10 -12.93 2.28 25.73
CA THR A 10 -12.39 1.45 24.64
C THR A 10 -11.70 2.33 23.61
N ASP A 11 -12.29 3.46 23.23
CA ASP A 11 -11.69 4.44 22.31
C ASP A 11 -10.40 5.06 22.88
N ALA A 12 -10.39 5.42 24.17
CA ALA A 12 -9.20 5.95 24.82
C ALA A 12 -8.06 4.92 24.89
N ARG A 13 -8.39 3.65 25.15
CA ARG A 13 -7.40 2.56 25.17
C ARG A 13 -6.84 2.27 23.78
N ALA A 14 -7.70 2.21 22.76
CA ALA A 14 -7.30 2.00 21.38
C ALA A 14 -6.36 3.13 20.92
N ARG A 15 -6.75 4.39 21.16
CA ARG A 15 -5.92 5.54 20.80
C ARG A 15 -4.59 5.58 21.54
N ARG A 16 -4.55 5.14 22.80
CA ARG A 16 -3.28 5.00 23.54
C ARG A 16 -2.38 3.92 22.93
N ALA A 17 -2.93 2.79 22.51
CA ALA A 17 -2.18 1.73 21.86
C ALA A 17 -1.60 2.19 20.51
N GLU A 18 -2.38 2.92 19.70
CA GLU A 18 -1.92 3.50 18.44
C GLU A 18 -0.75 4.47 18.64
N ARG A 19 -0.86 5.40 19.59
CA ARG A 19 0.22 6.34 19.94
C ARG A 19 1.50 5.62 20.33
N LEU A 20 1.37 4.56 21.14
CA LEU A 20 2.51 3.76 21.55
C LEU A 20 3.17 3.07 20.35
N ALA A 21 2.37 2.49 19.45
CA ALA A 21 2.87 1.82 18.26
C ALA A 21 3.59 2.81 17.31
N VAL A 22 3.05 4.03 17.14
CA VAL A 22 3.71 5.10 16.36
C VAL A 22 5.03 5.52 17.01
N ALA A 23 5.05 5.71 18.33
CA ALA A 23 6.29 6.05 19.05
C ALA A 23 7.35 4.95 18.93
N GLN A 24 6.94 3.68 18.98
CA GLN A 24 7.82 2.53 18.80
C GLN A 24 8.35 2.41 17.38
N ALA A 25 7.56 2.80 16.37
CA ALA A 25 7.96 2.79 14.97
C ALA A 25 8.98 3.89 14.61
N LEU A 26 9.15 4.90 15.48
CA LEU A 26 10.03 6.06 15.27
C LEU A 26 11.09 6.17 16.39
N PRO A 27 11.92 5.15 16.61
CA PRO A 27 12.90 5.17 17.70
C PRO A 27 13.93 6.28 17.46
N GLY A 28 14.16 7.09 18.50
CA GLY A 28 15.15 8.18 18.44
C GLY A 28 14.68 9.46 17.74
N VAL A 29 13.43 9.51 17.27
CA VAL A 29 12.85 10.73 16.71
C VAL A 29 12.34 11.61 17.85
N ALA A 30 12.90 12.81 17.99
CA ALA A 30 12.47 13.78 19.00
C ALA A 30 11.14 14.43 18.59
N LEU A 31 10.02 13.75 18.86
CA LEU A 31 8.67 14.28 18.71
C LEU A 31 8.04 14.56 20.08
N ASP A 32 7.36 15.69 20.20
CA ASP A 32 6.51 15.95 21.37
C ASP A 32 5.26 15.05 21.34
N TRP A 33 4.61 14.90 22.49
CA TRP A 33 3.41 14.05 22.62
C TRP A 33 2.26 14.46 21.70
N ALA A 34 2.09 15.75 21.45
CA ALA A 34 1.03 16.23 20.58
C ALA A 34 1.36 15.90 19.12
N ALA A 35 2.63 15.90 18.71
CA ALA A 35 3.08 15.51 17.38
C ALA A 35 2.83 14.03 17.14
N ILE A 36 3.14 13.19 18.13
CA ILE A 36 2.84 11.75 18.09
C ILE A 36 1.32 11.49 18.00
N ASP A 37 0.49 12.23 18.74
CA ASP A 37 -0.97 12.07 18.67
C ASP A 37 -1.59 12.54 17.34
N ALA A 38 -0.92 13.48 16.66
CA ALA A 38 -1.33 13.96 15.35
C ALA A 38 -0.79 13.09 14.20
N CYS A 39 0.16 12.19 14.48
CA CYS A 39 0.73 11.31 13.47
C CYS A 39 -0.29 10.24 13.02
N PRO A 40 -0.36 9.95 11.72
CA PRO A 40 -1.30 8.97 11.20
C PRO A 40 -0.90 7.54 11.59
N ALA A 41 -1.91 6.69 11.84
CA ALA A 41 -1.72 5.32 12.32
C ALA A 41 -0.92 4.42 11.35
N TRP A 42 -0.87 4.75 10.05
CA TRP A 42 -0.09 3.98 9.08
C TRP A 42 1.40 3.93 9.41
N LEU A 43 1.93 4.90 10.18
CA LEU A 43 3.32 4.89 10.62
C LEU A 43 3.65 3.66 11.47
N ALA A 44 2.68 3.13 12.21
CA ALA A 44 2.84 1.94 13.04
C ALA A 44 2.87 0.62 12.24
N ARG A 45 2.54 0.64 10.94
CA ARG A 45 2.59 -0.55 10.08
C ARG A 45 4.04 -1.02 9.90
N SER A 46 4.23 -2.31 9.62
CA SER A 46 5.55 -2.88 9.32
C SER A 46 6.18 -2.23 8.07
N PRO A 47 7.51 -2.32 7.87
CA PRO A 47 8.16 -1.79 6.67
C PRO A 47 7.54 -2.27 5.36
N ALA A 48 7.24 -3.56 5.24
CA ALA A 48 6.64 -4.15 4.04
C ALA A 48 5.22 -3.62 3.78
N GLU A 49 4.39 -3.51 4.84
CA GLU A 49 3.06 -2.93 4.72
C GLU A 49 3.09 -1.44 4.34
N ARG A 50 4.08 -0.69 4.84
CA ARG A 50 4.28 0.71 4.45
C ARG A 50 4.71 0.82 2.99
N GLU A 51 5.55 -0.08 2.51
CA GLU A 51 5.99 -0.09 1.11
C GLU A 51 4.82 -0.40 0.16
N LEU A 52 4.01 -1.42 0.48
CA LEU A 52 2.78 -1.71 -0.25
C LEU A 52 1.80 -0.53 -0.19
N LEU A 53 1.64 0.10 0.97
CA LEU A 53 0.81 1.29 1.11
C LEU A 53 1.33 2.46 0.25
N CYS A 54 2.66 2.65 0.16
CA CYS A 54 3.25 3.64 -0.74
C CYS A 54 2.86 3.34 -2.18
N ALA A 55 3.11 2.10 -2.64
CA ALA A 55 2.79 1.72 -4.01
C ALA A 55 1.30 1.94 -4.32
N HIS A 56 0.42 1.55 -3.40
CA HIS A 56 -1.02 1.69 -3.55
C HIS A 56 -1.47 3.16 -3.56
N ALA A 57 -0.98 3.97 -2.63
CA ALA A 57 -1.27 5.41 -2.58
C ALA A 57 -0.76 6.14 -3.84
N GLY A 58 0.44 5.77 -4.33
CA GLY A 58 0.98 6.28 -5.59
C GLY A 58 0.14 5.88 -6.79
N ALA A 59 -0.38 4.66 -6.82
CA ALA A 59 -1.28 4.20 -7.88
C ALA A 59 -2.59 4.98 -7.88
N TRP A 60 -3.21 5.18 -6.71
CA TRP A 60 -4.43 6.00 -6.59
C TRP A 60 -4.20 7.45 -7.02
N TRP A 61 -3.07 8.04 -6.63
CA TRP A 61 -2.70 9.38 -7.08
C TRP A 61 -2.62 9.47 -8.61
N LEU A 62 -2.04 8.46 -9.25
CA LEU A 62 -1.86 8.36 -10.70
C LEU A 62 -3.05 7.71 -11.42
N ALA A 63 -4.17 7.44 -10.73
CA ALA A 63 -5.18 6.53 -11.23
C ALA A 63 -5.81 6.97 -12.56
N ALA A 64 -6.04 8.27 -12.76
CA ALA A 64 -6.54 8.80 -14.04
C ALA A 64 -5.55 8.53 -15.19
N SER A 65 -4.26 8.73 -14.94
CA SER A 65 -3.21 8.50 -15.94
C SER A 65 -3.03 7.00 -16.22
N LEU A 66 -3.13 6.15 -15.19
CA LEU A 66 -3.10 4.68 -15.33
C LEU A 66 -4.33 4.16 -16.10
N ARG A 67 -5.50 4.76 -15.90
CA ARG A 67 -6.73 4.41 -16.62
C ARG A 67 -6.66 4.80 -18.10
N ALA A 68 -6.05 5.94 -18.42
CA ALA A 68 -5.78 6.37 -19.79
C ALA A 68 -4.63 5.59 -20.46
N CYS A 69 -3.86 4.81 -19.69
CA CYS A 69 -2.73 4.04 -20.20
C CYS A 69 -3.19 2.81 -20.99
N ILE A 70 -2.85 2.76 -22.27
CA ILE A 70 -3.09 1.59 -23.14
C ILE A 70 -1.90 0.61 -23.19
N ASP A 71 -0.77 0.97 -22.57
CA ASP A 71 0.45 0.16 -22.56
C ASP A 71 0.34 -0.97 -21.52
N GLY A 72 0.10 -2.18 -22.03
CA GLY A 72 0.01 -3.39 -21.21
C GLY A 72 1.26 -3.66 -20.38
N LYS A 73 2.46 -3.28 -20.84
CA LYS A 73 3.70 -3.53 -20.08
C LYS A 73 3.75 -2.72 -18.79
N ARG A 74 3.34 -1.45 -18.84
CA ARG A 74 3.26 -0.59 -17.66
C ARG A 74 2.23 -1.13 -16.67
N LEU A 75 1.06 -1.53 -17.17
CA LEU A 75 0.00 -2.10 -16.34
C LEU A 75 0.42 -3.44 -15.71
N THR A 76 1.19 -4.27 -16.42
CA THR A 76 1.78 -5.49 -15.85
C THR A 76 2.68 -5.17 -14.67
N ARG A 77 3.58 -4.17 -14.78
CA ARG A 77 4.45 -3.77 -13.66
C ARG A 77 3.67 -3.24 -12.45
N VAL A 78 2.59 -2.51 -12.69
CA VAL A 78 1.68 -2.06 -11.62
C VAL A 78 1.00 -3.27 -10.96
N CYS A 79 0.55 -4.24 -11.76
CA CYS A 79 -0.08 -5.47 -11.26
C CYS A 79 0.89 -6.32 -10.43
N GLU A 80 2.14 -6.48 -10.87
CA GLU A 80 3.19 -7.21 -10.15
C GLU A 80 3.42 -6.62 -8.75
N MET A 81 3.31 -5.30 -8.60
CA MET A 81 3.47 -4.62 -7.32
C MET A 81 2.27 -4.69 -6.39
N LEU A 82 1.06 -4.48 -6.91
CA LEU A 82 -0.14 -4.29 -6.09
C LEU A 82 -0.96 -5.57 -5.94
N GLY A 83 -0.78 -6.50 -6.89
CA GLY A 83 -1.70 -7.59 -7.15
C GLY A 83 -2.90 -7.16 -7.98
N GLU A 84 -3.48 -8.14 -8.68
CA GLU A 84 -4.68 -7.98 -9.49
C GLU A 84 -5.89 -7.40 -8.70
N PRO A 85 -6.15 -7.77 -7.43
CA PRO A 85 -7.30 -7.23 -6.70
C PRO A 85 -7.28 -5.70 -6.56
N ARG A 86 -6.12 -5.13 -6.25
CA ARG A 86 -5.95 -3.67 -6.09
C ARG A 86 -6.02 -2.94 -7.43
N LEU A 87 -5.42 -3.52 -8.47
CA LEU A 87 -5.48 -2.94 -9.80
C LEU A 87 -6.92 -2.90 -10.35
N ASN A 88 -7.70 -3.96 -10.13
CA ASN A 88 -9.10 -4.01 -10.50
C ASN A 88 -9.95 -3.02 -9.71
N ALA A 89 -9.75 -2.93 -8.38
CA ALA A 89 -10.43 -1.96 -7.53
C ALA A 89 -10.18 -0.51 -7.99
N LEU A 90 -8.93 -0.20 -8.35
CA LEU A 90 -8.56 1.10 -8.91
C LEU A 90 -9.24 1.34 -10.25
N ARG A 91 -9.22 0.36 -11.18
CA ARG A 91 -9.87 0.52 -12.50
C ARG A 91 -11.38 0.79 -12.38
N GLU A 92 -12.04 0.13 -11.44
CA GLU A 92 -13.49 0.14 -11.28
C GLU A 92 -14.00 1.29 -10.42
N ALA A 93 -13.11 2.06 -9.76
CA ALA A 93 -13.56 3.09 -8.85
C ALA A 93 -14.27 4.24 -9.58
N PRO A 94 -15.55 4.52 -9.23
CA PRO A 94 -16.33 5.58 -9.88
C PRO A 94 -15.77 6.98 -9.58
N ALA A 95 -15.09 7.14 -8.44
CA ALA A 95 -14.45 8.39 -8.05
C ALA A 95 -13.38 8.84 -9.06
N ILE A 96 -12.61 7.91 -9.62
CA ILE A 96 -11.57 8.22 -10.61
C ILE A 96 -12.19 8.74 -11.90
N ALA A 97 -13.19 8.04 -12.43
CA ALA A 97 -13.88 8.46 -13.66
C ALA A 97 -14.54 9.83 -13.50
N ARG A 98 -15.10 10.12 -12.32
CA ARG A 98 -15.68 11.42 -12.00
C ARG A 98 -14.62 12.52 -11.89
N ALA A 99 -13.53 12.27 -11.19
CA ALA A 99 -12.45 13.24 -11.01
C ALA A 99 -11.75 13.57 -12.34
N GLU A 100 -11.60 12.59 -13.23
CA GLU A 100 -11.11 12.76 -14.59
C GLU A 100 -12.05 13.67 -15.40
N ALA A 101 -13.36 13.37 -15.40
CA ALA A 101 -14.36 14.16 -16.14
C ALA A 101 -14.46 15.62 -15.64
N LEU A 102 -14.17 15.86 -14.36
CA LEU A 102 -14.21 17.20 -13.74
C LEU A 102 -12.85 17.92 -13.79
N GLY A 103 -11.80 17.31 -14.36
CA GLY A 103 -10.44 17.88 -14.39
C GLY A 103 -9.80 18.05 -13.00
N GLN A 104 -10.27 17.30 -12.01
CA GLN A 104 -9.80 17.36 -10.62
C GLN A 104 -8.56 16.49 -10.40
N ALA A 105 -8.41 15.42 -11.19
CA ALA A 105 -7.25 14.54 -11.13
C ALA A 105 -6.05 15.14 -11.89
N PRO A 106 -4.84 15.06 -11.33
CA PRO A 106 -3.62 15.47 -12.01
C PRO A 106 -3.37 14.57 -13.24
N SER A 107 -2.97 15.19 -14.34
CA SER A 107 -2.60 14.49 -15.57
C SER A 107 -1.08 14.36 -15.66
N SER A 108 -0.53 13.49 -14.81
CA SER A 108 0.92 13.24 -14.75
C SER A 108 1.37 12.32 -15.88
N LEU A 109 2.50 12.64 -16.50
CA LEU A 109 3.10 11.76 -17.49
C LEU A 109 3.64 10.50 -16.82
N LEU A 110 3.17 9.34 -17.27
CA LEU A 110 3.64 8.05 -16.79
C LEU A 110 5.04 7.75 -17.37
N PRO A 111 6.00 7.28 -16.56
CA PRO A 111 7.35 6.94 -17.02
C PRO A 111 7.37 5.62 -17.80
N SER A 112 8.56 5.16 -18.19
CA SER A 112 8.74 3.85 -18.83
C SER A 112 8.24 2.70 -17.95
N ALA A 113 8.00 1.52 -18.53
CA ALA A 113 7.54 0.37 -17.75
C ALA A 113 8.56 -0.02 -16.65
N ASP A 114 9.85 0.02 -16.95
CA ASP A 114 10.90 -0.37 -15.99
C ASP A 114 11.03 0.61 -14.82
N ASP A 115 10.67 1.87 -15.03
CA ASP A 115 10.68 2.91 -13.98
C ASP A 115 9.36 3.00 -13.20
N MET A 116 8.30 2.33 -13.68
CA MET A 116 6.96 2.39 -13.09
C MET A 116 6.96 2.07 -11.60
N PRO A 117 7.63 0.99 -11.14
CA PRO A 117 7.64 0.66 -9.72
C PRO A 117 8.25 1.75 -8.84
N HIS A 118 9.39 2.28 -9.27
CA HIS A 118 10.09 3.35 -8.56
C HIS A 118 9.26 4.64 -8.50
N HIS A 119 8.57 4.97 -9.60
CA HIS A 119 7.72 6.16 -9.67
C HIS A 119 6.49 6.05 -8.76
N LEU A 120 5.82 4.89 -8.75
CA LEU A 120 4.69 4.65 -7.84
C LEU A 120 5.11 4.80 -6.37
N LEU A 121 6.24 4.20 -6.00
CA LEU A 121 6.78 4.32 -4.65
C LEU A 121 7.15 5.76 -4.31
N ALA A 122 7.75 6.51 -5.24
CA ALA A 122 8.11 7.91 -5.03
C ALA A 122 6.86 8.78 -4.80
N CYS A 123 5.85 8.68 -5.66
CA CYS A 123 4.60 9.42 -5.50
C CYS A 123 3.89 9.04 -4.20
N GLY A 124 3.86 7.74 -3.87
CA GLY A 124 3.25 7.24 -2.64
C GLY A 124 3.94 7.72 -1.37
N ARG A 125 5.27 7.67 -1.33
CA ARG A 125 6.06 8.20 -0.21
C ARG A 125 5.87 9.69 -0.04
N ALA A 126 5.84 10.44 -1.15
CA ALA A 126 5.57 11.87 -1.12
C ALA A 126 4.15 12.16 -0.60
N LEU A 127 3.13 11.41 -1.05
CA LEU A 127 1.75 11.59 -0.62
C LEU A 127 1.54 11.23 0.85
N LEU A 128 2.13 10.12 1.32
CA LEU A 128 2.13 9.76 2.73
C LEU A 128 2.91 10.78 3.57
N GLY A 129 4.05 11.29 3.08
CA GLY A 129 4.80 12.37 3.70
C GLY A 129 4.01 13.67 3.82
N TRP A 130 3.23 14.00 2.78
CA TRP A 130 2.32 15.14 2.78
C TRP A 130 1.24 15.02 3.85
N SER A 131 0.71 13.81 4.07
CA SER A 131 -0.28 13.51 5.12
C SER A 131 0.23 13.71 6.56
N LEU A 132 1.55 13.79 6.75
CA LEU A 132 2.15 14.01 8.06
C LEU A 132 1.90 15.45 8.55
N PRO A 133 1.69 15.64 9.87
CA PRO A 133 1.70 16.97 10.47
C PRO A 133 3.01 17.70 10.13
N ALA A 134 2.93 18.99 9.77
CA ALA A 134 4.09 19.77 9.33
C ALA A 134 5.29 19.67 10.31
N ARG A 135 5.01 19.72 11.62
CA ARG A 135 6.03 19.60 12.70
C ARG A 135 6.71 18.23 12.79
N ALA A 136 6.06 17.17 12.33
CA ALA A 136 6.56 15.80 12.39
C ALA A 136 7.14 15.33 11.05
N ARG A 137 6.78 15.98 9.93
CA ARG A 137 7.11 15.54 8.58
C ARG A 137 8.60 15.30 8.36
N ALA A 138 9.42 16.35 8.47
CA ALA A 138 10.87 16.25 8.23
C ALA A 138 11.56 15.19 9.10
N PRO A 139 11.39 15.17 10.44
CA PRO A 139 12.07 14.18 11.27
C PRO A 139 11.57 12.75 11.03
N VAL A 140 10.29 12.56 10.72
CA VAL A 140 9.72 11.24 10.39
C VAL A 140 10.23 10.72 9.05
N LEU A 141 10.24 11.55 8.00
CA LEU A 141 10.77 11.18 6.70
C LEU A 141 12.26 10.80 6.79
N ALA A 142 13.06 11.56 7.54
CA ALA A 142 14.46 11.26 7.79
C ALA A 142 14.63 9.91 8.50
N ALA A 143 13.83 9.62 9.53
CA ALA A 143 13.88 8.35 10.26
C ALA A 143 13.49 7.14 9.39
N MET A 144 12.61 7.33 8.41
CA MET A 144 12.24 6.29 7.45
C MET A 144 13.22 6.17 6.27
N GLY A 145 14.23 7.05 6.18
CA GLY A 145 15.14 7.13 5.04
C GLY A 145 14.46 7.58 3.75
N TRP A 146 13.34 8.29 3.84
CA TRP A 146 12.61 8.81 2.68
C TRP A 146 13.10 10.21 2.34
N ALA A 147 13.40 10.43 1.06
CA ALA A 147 13.71 11.78 0.58
C ALA A 147 12.45 12.64 0.63
N ALA A 148 12.55 13.82 1.24
CA ALA A 148 11.52 14.84 1.12
C ALA A 148 11.65 15.46 -0.28
N ASP A 149 10.67 15.21 -1.14
CA ASP A 149 10.56 15.90 -2.42
C ASP A 149 9.44 16.93 -2.34
N ASP A 150 9.83 18.16 -2.05
CA ASP A 150 8.89 19.28 -1.91
C ASP A 150 8.19 19.63 -3.25
N SER A 151 8.71 19.17 -4.39
CA SER A 151 8.06 19.42 -5.69
C SER A 151 6.70 18.71 -5.80
N HIS A 152 6.56 17.53 -5.20
CA HIS A 152 5.31 16.80 -5.15
C HIS A 152 4.29 17.47 -4.21
N HIS A 153 4.75 18.06 -3.09
CA HIS A 153 3.87 18.70 -2.12
C HIS A 153 3.06 19.85 -2.71
N ALA A 154 3.68 20.71 -3.54
CA ALA A 154 2.97 21.81 -4.19
C ALA A 154 1.85 21.32 -5.14
N VAL A 155 2.07 20.19 -5.82
CA VAL A 155 1.06 19.58 -6.70
C VAL A 155 -0.07 18.95 -5.87
N PHE A 156 0.25 18.32 -4.74
CA PHE A 156 -0.77 17.82 -3.82
C PHE A 156 -1.62 18.96 -3.25
N ASP A 157 -1.03 20.09 -2.87
CA ASP A 157 -1.77 21.25 -2.38
C ASP A 157 -2.70 21.83 -3.47
N ALA A 158 -2.27 21.86 -4.73
CA ALA A 158 -3.09 22.29 -5.85
C ALA A 158 -4.27 21.34 -6.15
N HIS A 159 -4.15 20.06 -5.76
CA HIS A 159 -5.14 19.01 -5.96
C HIS A 159 -5.51 18.32 -4.63
N ALA A 160 -5.71 19.10 -3.56
CA ALA A 160 -5.83 18.57 -2.19
C ALA A 160 -6.98 17.56 -2.02
N ASP A 161 -8.13 17.81 -2.63
CA ASP A 161 -9.28 16.89 -2.57
C ASP A 161 -8.94 15.52 -3.18
N TRP A 162 -8.18 15.52 -4.28
CA TRP A 162 -7.72 14.28 -4.93
C TRP A 162 -6.65 13.57 -4.10
N ALA A 163 -5.70 14.32 -3.56
CA ALA A 163 -4.67 13.78 -2.66
C ALA A 163 -5.30 13.11 -1.43
N HIS A 164 -6.30 13.73 -0.82
CA HIS A 164 -7.05 13.17 0.30
C HIS A 164 -7.82 11.91 -0.08
N GLN A 165 -8.52 11.91 -1.23
CA GLN A 165 -9.21 10.72 -1.72
C GLN A 165 -8.26 9.54 -1.99
N ALA A 166 -7.11 9.81 -2.60
CA ALA A 166 -6.09 8.79 -2.86
C ALA A 166 -5.54 8.18 -1.56
N LEU A 167 -5.28 9.01 -0.53
CA LEU A 167 -4.88 8.55 0.79
C LEU A 167 -5.96 7.71 1.46
N GLU A 168 -7.21 8.18 1.46
CA GLU A 168 -8.33 7.48 2.09
C GLU A 168 -8.56 6.11 1.46
N ALA A 169 -8.54 6.02 0.14
CA ALA A 169 -8.70 4.77 -0.59
C ALA A 169 -7.55 3.79 -0.30
N ALA A 170 -6.30 4.26 -0.28
CA ALA A 170 -5.16 3.41 0.04
C ALA A 170 -5.14 2.96 1.51
N LEU A 171 -5.60 3.79 2.45
CA LEU A 171 -5.65 3.47 3.88
C LEU A 171 -6.79 2.52 4.24
N SER A 172 -7.91 2.62 3.53
CA SER A 172 -9.11 1.78 3.70
C SER A 172 -8.99 0.42 3.00
N ASP A 173 -7.90 0.19 2.28
CA ASP A 173 -7.62 -1.07 1.62
C ASP A 173 -7.52 -2.23 2.60
N THR A 174 -8.29 -3.28 2.32
CA THR A 174 -8.31 -4.53 3.10
C THR A 174 -7.85 -5.74 2.30
N ALA A 175 -7.45 -5.54 1.03
CA ALA A 175 -6.98 -6.64 0.20
C ALA A 175 -5.71 -7.28 0.82
N PRO A 176 -5.53 -8.60 0.72
CA PRO A 176 -4.30 -9.22 1.17
C PRO A 176 -3.10 -8.67 0.38
N ALA A 177 -1.93 -8.60 1.02
CA ALA A 177 -0.71 -8.28 0.28
C ALA A 177 -0.49 -9.31 -0.84
N PRO A 178 0.02 -8.90 -2.01
CA PRO A 178 0.35 -9.86 -3.06
C PRO A 178 1.35 -10.86 -2.50
N THR A 179 1.02 -12.15 -2.52
CA THR A 179 1.97 -13.21 -2.23
C THR A 179 3.03 -13.14 -3.32
N ALA A 180 4.28 -12.87 -2.94
CA ALA A 180 5.41 -13.19 -3.81
C ALA A 180 5.21 -14.64 -4.25
N ALA A 181 5.21 -14.88 -5.56
CA ALA A 181 4.95 -16.20 -6.10
C ALA A 181 5.73 -17.25 -5.31
N ASP A 182 5.00 -18.20 -4.75
CA ASP A 182 5.54 -19.39 -4.12
C ASP A 182 6.48 -20.05 -5.15
N ASP A 183 7.78 -19.94 -4.92
CA ASP A 183 8.80 -20.55 -5.77
C ASP A 183 8.68 -22.07 -5.56
N GLY A 184 7.80 -22.67 -6.37
CA GLY A 184 7.73 -24.08 -6.71
C GLY A 184 8.05 -25.08 -5.60
N VAL A 185 7.06 -25.40 -4.76
CA VAL A 185 6.93 -26.78 -4.25
C VAL A 185 5.80 -27.43 -5.02
N VAL A 186 6.17 -28.15 -6.08
CA VAL A 186 5.27 -29.09 -6.75
C VAL A 186 4.82 -30.10 -5.68
N PRO A 187 3.52 -30.25 -5.37
CA PRO A 187 3.07 -31.44 -4.67
C PRO A 187 3.19 -32.58 -5.70
N GLU A 188 4.23 -33.40 -5.55
CA GLU A 188 4.33 -34.68 -6.26
C GLU A 188 3.08 -35.48 -5.92
N LEU A 189 2.14 -35.46 -6.86
CA LEU A 189 0.90 -36.20 -6.83
C LEU A 189 1.26 -37.68 -6.87
N ALA A 190 1.23 -38.29 -5.68
CA ALA A 190 1.04 -39.71 -5.53
C ALA A 190 -0.28 -40.12 -6.21
N GLN A 191 -0.15 -40.76 -7.38
CA GLN A 191 -1.08 -41.77 -7.88
C GLN A 191 -0.17 -42.90 -8.41
N ALA A 192 -0.01 -44.01 -7.68
CA ALA A 192 -0.87 -45.20 -7.80
C ALA A 192 -1.00 -45.61 -9.28
N THR A 193 -0.56 -46.78 -9.75
CA THR A 193 -0.86 -48.11 -9.21
C THR A 193 -0.09 -49.16 -10.02
N ASP A 194 0.26 -50.26 -9.35
CA ASP A 194 0.18 -51.64 -9.86
C ASP A 194 1.23 -52.18 -10.84
N GLN A 195 2.21 -52.92 -10.30
CA GLN A 195 2.48 -54.27 -10.79
C GLN A 195 3.16 -55.15 -9.72
N LEU A 196 2.45 -56.23 -9.39
CA LEU A 196 2.77 -57.32 -8.47
C LEU A 196 4.12 -58.01 -8.74
N PRO A 197 4.64 -58.80 -7.78
CA PRO A 197 5.96 -59.42 -7.85
C PRO A 197 5.91 -60.69 -8.71
N ASP A 198 6.86 -60.85 -9.63
CA ASP A 198 7.10 -62.15 -10.26
C ASP A 198 8.36 -62.79 -9.65
N GLY A 199 8.16 -64.04 -9.23
CA GLY A 199 9.05 -64.81 -8.40
C GLY A 199 10.32 -65.24 -9.14
N ALA A 200 11.33 -65.51 -8.33
CA ALA A 200 12.53 -66.20 -8.76
C ALA A 200 12.19 -67.59 -9.36
N ALA A 201 12.92 -67.92 -10.43
CA ALA A 201 13.11 -69.24 -11.06
C ALA A 201 13.39 -70.38 -10.03
N PRO A 202 13.37 -71.71 -10.36
CA PRO A 202 13.84 -72.28 -11.64
C PRO A 202 13.28 -73.65 -12.10
N THR A 203 13.84 -74.11 -13.23
CA THR A 203 14.03 -75.49 -13.79
C THR A 203 13.29 -76.73 -13.28
N GLU A 204 12.90 -77.52 -14.31
CA GLU A 204 12.54 -78.96 -14.41
C GLU A 204 11.13 -79.41 -14.03
#